data_AF-A0A9J5WDF2-F1
#
_entry.id   AF-A0A9J5WDF2-F1
#
_cell.length_a   1.000
_cell.length_b   1.000
_cell.length_c   1.000
_cell.angle_alpha   90.00
_cell.angle_beta   90.00
_cell.angle_gamma   90.00
#
_symmetry.space_group_name_H-M   'P 1'
#
loop_
_entity.id
_entity.type
_entity.pdbx_description
1 polymer ?
#
loop_
_entity_poly.entity_id
_entity_poly.type
_entity_poly.pdbx_seq_one_letter_code
_entity_poly.pdbx_strand_id
1 'polypeptide(L)'
;MQKKKRMWKRKLALIIVILVLISELNWTVEDLWKSPPNKDYVHCVAPSSLYKSPPESRGYLLVHANGGLNQMRAGICDMVAVARIINATLVIPELDKDSLWKDSSNFSDVFDEDYFINSLANDVRIVKKLPKELASATKVVKHFRRWSGVDYYEKEIASMWDENKVIRAAKSDSRLANNNLPPDIQKLRCRACYQALRFAPPIEAIGKLLVDRMRHYGPYIALHLRYEKDMLAFSGCTHELSPKETDELRAIRESIPWWKVKDINPVVQRAKGYCPLTPREAGLFLSALGFTSNTRIYIAAGEIYGGDSHMSDLQSRYPLLLNKEKLASYEELEPFRKHASQLAAIDYIVSVESHVFILSYSGNMARAVEGHRRFLGHRKTISPDRQASFSLNNALSVLVFRLLQVLELPTNTFLVSIRKALVRLFNKIELGTMKEGEELSNHVIAIHRGRQGSPRNRKGPTTGIKPMDRFRSEEAFYVNSLPDCLCQRELSYTNDSHAIA
;
A
#
# COMPACT_ATOMS: atom_id res chain seq x y z
N MET A 1 -25.49 -28.39 42.55
CA MET A 1 -25.47 -26.96 42.17
C MET A 1 -24.47 -26.61 41.04
N GLN A 2 -23.23 -27.12 41.06
CA GLN A 2 -22.20 -26.84 40.02
C GLN A 2 -22.56 -27.28 38.59
N LYS A 3 -23.21 -28.44 38.37
CA LYS A 3 -23.59 -28.92 37.03
C LYS A 3 -24.57 -27.98 36.31
N LYS A 4 -25.58 -27.45 37.02
CA LYS A 4 -26.53 -26.45 36.48
C LYS A 4 -25.82 -25.15 36.09
N LYS A 5 -24.88 -24.66 36.90
CA LYS A 5 -24.07 -23.46 36.63
C LYS A 5 -23.16 -23.62 35.40
N ARG A 6 -22.58 -24.81 35.20
CA ARG A 6 -21.75 -25.14 34.01
C ARG A 6 -22.59 -25.25 32.74
N MET A 7 -23.80 -25.80 32.82
CA MET A 7 -24.74 -25.90 31.70
C MET A 7 -25.26 -24.51 31.28
N TRP A 8 -25.56 -23.64 32.25
CA TRP A 8 -25.97 -22.25 32.01
C TRP A 8 -24.86 -21.45 31.30
N LYS A 9 -23.61 -21.58 31.76
CA LYS A 9 -22.46 -20.96 31.09
C LYS A 9 -22.29 -21.45 29.64
N ARG A 10 -22.51 -22.75 29.37
CA ARG A 10 -22.47 -23.31 28.01
C ARG A 10 -23.58 -22.79 27.11
N LYS A 11 -24.82 -22.69 27.61
CA LYS A 11 -25.95 -22.12 26.87
C LYS A 11 -25.75 -20.63 26.58
N LEU A 12 -25.28 -19.86 27.57
CA LEU A 12 -24.97 -18.44 27.39
C LEU A 12 -23.84 -18.23 26.36
N ALA A 13 -22.78 -19.03 26.42
CA ALA A 13 -21.71 -18.98 25.44
C ALA A 13 -22.20 -19.35 24.02
N LEU A 14 -23.06 -20.36 23.88
CA LEU A 14 -23.65 -20.74 22.60
C LEU A 14 -24.56 -19.64 22.06
N ILE A 15 -25.38 -19.00 22.90
CA ILE A 15 -26.23 -17.87 22.52
C ILE A 15 -25.37 -16.68 22.07
N ILE A 16 -24.30 -16.35 22.80
CA ILE A 16 -23.37 -15.28 22.40
C ILE A 16 -22.72 -15.62 21.06
N VAL A 17 -22.30 -16.87 20.84
CA VAL A 17 -21.75 -17.31 19.55
C VAL A 17 -22.78 -17.21 18.44
N ILE A 18 -24.02 -17.64 18.67
CA ILE A 18 -25.11 -17.53 17.70
C ILE A 18 -25.42 -16.05 17.41
N LEU A 19 -25.50 -15.19 18.42
CA LEU A 19 -25.74 -13.75 18.25
C LEU A 19 -24.58 -13.06 17.52
N VAL A 20 -23.33 -13.43 17.81
CA VAL A 20 -22.16 -12.97 17.07
C VAL A 20 -22.23 -13.45 15.62
N LEU A 21 -22.51 -14.74 15.38
CA LEU A 21 -22.66 -15.30 14.03
C LEU A 21 -23.80 -14.63 13.25
N ILE A 22 -24.95 -14.36 13.89
CA ILE A 22 -26.10 -13.65 13.31
C ILE A 22 -25.76 -12.19 13.02
N SER A 23 -25.07 -11.48 13.94
CA SER A 23 -24.58 -10.13 13.68
C SER A 23 -23.51 -10.08 12.59
N GLU A 24 -22.75 -11.16 12.41
CA GLU A 24 -21.74 -11.35 11.37
C GLU A 24 -22.33 -11.90 10.05
N LEU A 25 -23.63 -12.23 10.03
CA LEU A 25 -24.42 -12.65 8.85
C LEU A 25 -25.13 -11.47 8.18
N ASN A 26 -25.26 -10.33 8.86
CA ASN A 26 -25.92 -9.13 8.35
C ASN A 26 -24.95 -8.21 7.57
N TRP A 27 -24.14 -8.77 6.67
CA TRP A 27 -23.32 -7.98 5.74
C TRP A 27 -24.23 -7.38 4.67
N THR A 28 -24.43 -6.06 4.69
CA THR A 28 -25.27 -5.37 3.71
C THR A 28 -24.43 -4.73 2.59
N VAL A 29 -25.05 -4.46 1.43
CA VAL A 29 -24.39 -3.76 0.32
C VAL A 29 -24.00 -2.33 0.75
N GLU A 30 -24.78 -1.71 1.62
CA GLU A 30 -24.49 -0.40 2.21
C GLU A 30 -23.20 -0.43 3.03
N ASP A 31 -22.93 -1.55 3.71
CA ASP A 31 -21.69 -1.70 4.46
C ASP A 31 -20.47 -1.76 3.56
N LEU A 32 -20.57 -2.09 2.26
CA LEU A 32 -19.44 -2.00 1.31
C LEU A 32 -18.95 -0.57 1.14
N TRP A 33 -19.82 0.44 1.26
CA TRP A 33 -19.47 1.84 0.99
C TRP A 33 -19.04 2.62 2.24
N LYS A 34 -19.37 2.12 3.44
CA LYS A 34 -18.98 2.74 4.71
C LYS A 34 -17.49 2.55 4.99
N SER A 35 -16.83 3.53 5.60
CA SER A 35 -15.46 3.34 6.11
C SER A 35 -15.44 2.29 7.23
N PRO A 36 -14.39 1.46 7.32
CA PRO A 36 -14.24 0.55 8.45
C PRO A 36 -14.06 1.35 9.76
N PRO A 37 -14.38 0.74 10.91
CA PRO A 37 -14.16 1.39 12.22
C PRO A 37 -12.69 1.81 12.39
N ASN A 38 -12.47 3.10 12.67
CA ASN A 38 -11.15 3.68 12.89
C ASN A 38 -10.56 3.36 14.28
N LYS A 39 -11.35 2.78 15.21
CA LYS A 39 -10.92 2.41 16.58
C LYS A 39 -10.17 3.54 17.32
N ASP A 40 -10.64 4.77 17.16
CA ASP A 40 -10.09 5.98 17.78
C ASP A 40 -8.61 6.28 17.49
N TYR A 41 -8.08 5.76 16.38
CA TYR A 41 -6.75 6.14 15.90
C TYR A 41 -6.77 7.54 15.29
N VAL A 42 -5.77 8.35 15.66
CA VAL A 42 -5.58 9.72 15.18
C VAL A 42 -4.15 9.92 14.67
N HIS A 43 -3.94 10.94 13.84
CA HIS A 43 -2.59 11.31 13.40
C HIS A 43 -1.69 11.62 14.60
N CYS A 44 -0.51 11.02 14.64
CA CYS A 44 0.42 11.10 15.75
C CYS A 44 1.83 11.45 15.28
N VAL A 45 1.90 12.48 14.43
CA VAL A 45 3.13 12.85 13.72
C VAL A 45 3.83 14.06 14.34
N ALA A 46 3.26 14.66 15.39
CA ALA A 46 3.88 15.76 16.11
C ALA A 46 5.15 15.28 16.82
N PRO A 47 6.26 16.03 16.72
CA PRO A 47 7.50 15.70 17.42
C PRO A 47 7.30 15.67 18.93
N SER A 48 8.10 14.87 19.64
CA SER A 48 8.11 14.88 21.11
C SER A 48 8.65 16.20 21.66
N SER A 49 8.43 16.46 22.95
CA SER A 49 9.01 17.63 23.63
C SER A 49 10.55 17.61 23.68
N LEU A 50 11.17 16.47 23.46
CA LEU A 50 12.63 16.31 23.40
C LEU A 50 13.19 16.58 22.00
N TYR A 51 12.33 16.72 20.99
CA TYR A 51 12.74 16.97 19.63
C TYR A 51 13.26 18.40 19.48
N LYS A 52 14.56 18.52 19.22
CA LYS A 52 15.21 19.82 18.98
C LYS A 52 15.20 20.15 17.50
N SER A 53 15.37 21.44 17.18
CA SER A 53 15.68 21.89 15.83
C SER A 53 16.95 21.20 15.27
N PRO A 54 17.11 21.13 13.93
CA PRO A 54 18.32 20.59 13.33
C PRO A 54 19.55 21.39 13.79
N PRO A 55 20.62 20.71 14.27
CA PRO A 55 21.88 21.37 14.59
C PRO A 55 22.61 21.79 13.30
N GLU A 56 23.79 22.39 13.44
CA GLU A 56 24.61 22.75 12.29
C GLU A 56 24.97 21.50 11.47
N SER A 57 24.77 21.59 10.16
CA SER A 57 24.94 20.50 9.21
C SER A 57 26.41 20.07 9.07
N ARG A 58 26.69 18.75 9.12
CA ARG A 58 28.03 18.19 8.91
C ARG A 58 28.46 18.16 7.44
N GLY A 59 27.50 18.11 6.52
CA GLY A 59 27.76 18.08 5.07
C GLY A 59 26.47 18.00 4.25
N TYR A 60 26.61 17.79 2.94
CA TYR A 60 25.49 17.75 1.99
C TYR A 60 25.21 16.32 1.53
N LEU A 61 23.93 15.93 1.62
CA LEU A 61 23.45 14.66 1.10
C LEU A 61 22.77 14.87 -0.26
N LEU A 62 23.41 14.37 -1.32
CA LEU A 62 22.80 14.25 -2.64
C LEU A 62 22.08 12.90 -2.73
N VAL A 63 20.89 12.87 -3.32
CA VAL A 63 20.08 11.66 -3.42
C VAL A 63 19.63 11.45 -4.86
N HIS A 64 19.89 10.26 -5.39
CA HIS A 64 19.24 9.78 -6.59
C HIS A 64 18.02 8.91 -6.21
N ALA A 65 16.83 9.44 -6.42
CA ALA A 65 15.56 8.79 -6.12
C ALA A 65 15.16 7.85 -7.25
N ASN A 66 15.52 6.57 -7.12
CA ASN A 66 15.36 5.57 -8.17
C ASN A 66 14.02 4.80 -8.13
N GLY A 67 13.57 4.31 -9.29
CA GLY A 67 12.36 3.52 -9.49
C GLY A 67 11.16 4.34 -9.99
N GLY A 68 9.98 3.73 -10.02
CA GLY A 68 8.75 4.46 -10.39
C GLY A 68 8.29 5.44 -9.30
N LEU A 69 7.33 6.32 -9.62
CA LEU A 69 6.84 7.39 -8.73
C LEU A 69 6.73 6.98 -7.25
N ASN A 70 6.00 5.90 -6.96
CA ASN A 70 5.73 5.49 -5.58
C ASN A 70 6.96 4.90 -4.86
N GLN A 71 7.96 4.39 -5.58
CA GLN A 71 9.26 4.03 -5.01
C GLN A 71 10.08 5.29 -4.71
N MET A 72 10.09 6.26 -5.63
CA MET A 72 10.77 7.54 -5.41
C MET A 72 10.20 8.24 -4.18
N ARG A 73 8.86 8.31 -4.04
CA ARG A 73 8.21 8.89 -2.86
C ARG A 73 8.66 8.26 -1.56
N ALA A 74 8.64 6.93 -1.50
CA ALA A 74 9.13 6.19 -0.33
C ALA A 74 10.62 6.47 -0.06
N GLY A 75 11.46 6.40 -1.09
CA GLY A 75 12.89 6.68 -0.98
C GLY A 75 13.19 8.10 -0.51
N ILE A 76 12.46 9.11 -1.00
CA ILE A 76 12.60 10.50 -0.57
C ILE A 76 12.26 10.63 0.91
N CYS A 77 11.16 10.03 1.38
CA CYS A 77 10.83 10.04 2.82
C CYS A 77 11.93 9.40 3.68
N ASP A 78 12.45 8.24 3.27
CA ASP A 78 13.55 7.58 3.95
C ASP A 78 14.77 8.50 4.01
N MET A 79 15.07 9.23 2.93
CA MET A 79 16.24 10.12 2.88
C MET A 79 16.07 11.40 3.70
N VAL A 80 14.85 11.90 3.92
CA VAL A 80 14.60 12.96 4.91
C VAL A 80 14.98 12.46 6.32
N ALA A 81 14.52 11.27 6.69
CA ALA A 81 14.86 10.67 7.98
C ALA A 81 16.36 10.39 8.11
N VAL A 82 17.00 9.87 7.06
CA VAL A 82 18.46 9.62 7.03
C VAL A 82 19.24 10.93 7.15
N ALA A 83 18.85 11.99 6.44
CA ALA A 83 19.50 13.30 6.55
C ALA A 83 19.45 13.81 8.00
N ARG A 84 18.35 13.57 8.72
CA ARG A 84 18.25 13.88 10.15
C ARG A 84 19.21 13.05 11.01
N ILE A 85 19.27 11.74 10.77
CA ILE A 85 20.14 10.81 11.52
C ILE A 85 21.62 11.19 11.40
N ILE A 86 22.07 11.50 10.18
CA ILE A 86 23.50 11.80 9.92
C ILE A 86 23.83 13.29 9.99
N ASN A 87 22.88 14.12 10.44
CA ASN A 87 22.99 15.57 10.55
C ASN A 87 23.47 16.25 9.25
N ALA A 88 22.79 15.97 8.14
CA ALA A 88 23.11 16.51 6.82
C ALA A 88 22.09 17.55 6.35
N THR A 89 22.58 18.50 5.54
CA THR A 89 21.73 19.29 4.66
C THR A 89 21.32 18.41 3.48
N LEU A 90 20.02 18.18 3.33
CA LEU A 90 19.49 17.45 2.17
C LEU A 90 19.44 18.40 0.97
N VAL A 91 20.05 18.00 -0.14
CA VAL A 91 19.81 18.67 -1.42
C VAL A 91 18.58 18.03 -2.05
N ILE A 92 17.73 18.83 -2.71
CA ILE A 92 16.54 18.33 -3.41
C ILE A 92 16.88 17.07 -4.24
N PRO A 93 16.21 15.93 -3.99
CA PRO A 93 16.52 14.68 -4.66
C PRO A 93 16.36 14.77 -6.18
N GLU A 94 17.30 14.15 -6.89
CA GLU A 94 17.23 13.91 -8.32
C GLU A 94 16.28 12.74 -8.59
N LEU A 95 15.26 12.94 -9.42
CA LEU A 95 14.31 11.87 -9.79
C LEU A 95 14.90 10.96 -10.88
N ASP A 96 14.51 9.69 -10.86
CA ASP A 96 14.94 8.70 -11.84
C ASP A 96 14.45 9.05 -13.25
N LYS A 97 15.38 9.15 -14.20
CA LYS A 97 15.08 9.35 -15.62
C LYS A 97 15.45 8.14 -16.50
N ASP A 98 16.17 7.18 -15.93
CA ASP A 98 16.82 6.08 -16.66
C ASP A 98 16.07 4.76 -16.52
N SER A 99 15.12 4.66 -15.58
CA SER A 99 14.26 3.49 -15.37
C SER A 99 13.28 3.22 -16.53
N LEU A 100 12.57 2.08 -16.45
CA LEU A 100 11.59 1.59 -17.45
C LEU A 100 10.59 2.66 -17.96
N TRP A 101 10.26 3.64 -17.11
CA TRP A 101 9.25 4.66 -17.37
C TRP A 101 9.78 5.88 -18.16
N LYS A 102 11.11 6.04 -18.31
CA LYS A 102 11.81 7.07 -19.11
C LYS A 102 11.20 8.48 -18.98
N ASP A 103 10.90 8.91 -17.76
CA ASP A 103 10.31 10.21 -17.48
C ASP A 103 11.40 11.28 -17.33
N SER A 104 11.24 12.44 -17.97
CA SER A 104 12.22 13.53 -17.90
C SER A 104 11.96 14.54 -16.78
N SER A 105 10.86 14.39 -16.03
CA SER A 105 10.43 15.31 -14.98
C SER A 105 11.51 15.54 -13.91
N ASN A 106 11.63 16.79 -13.47
CA ASN A 106 12.42 17.16 -12.30
C ASN A 106 11.56 17.08 -11.02
N PHE A 107 12.19 17.29 -9.86
CA PHE A 107 11.49 17.26 -8.58
C PHE A 107 10.29 18.22 -8.55
N SER A 108 10.49 19.47 -8.99
CA SER A 108 9.47 20.53 -9.03
C SER A 108 8.31 20.24 -10.00
N ASP A 109 8.54 19.39 -11.00
CA ASP A 109 7.51 19.04 -11.99
C ASP A 109 6.53 18.00 -11.42
N VAL A 110 6.94 17.25 -10.38
CA VAL A 110 6.15 16.18 -9.76
C VAL A 110 5.68 16.55 -8.35
N PHE A 111 6.51 17.25 -7.59
CA PHE A 111 6.28 17.60 -6.19
C PHE A 111 6.36 19.11 -5.99
N ASP A 112 5.62 19.60 -5.00
CA ASP A 112 5.70 21.00 -4.60
C ASP A 112 7.00 21.26 -3.82
N GLU A 113 8.03 21.72 -4.55
CA GLU A 113 9.39 21.91 -4.02
C GLU A 113 9.44 22.90 -2.85
N ASP A 114 8.82 24.07 -2.99
CA ASP A 114 8.86 25.11 -1.97
C ASP A 114 8.09 24.68 -0.72
N TYR A 115 6.94 24.04 -0.89
CA TYR A 115 6.20 23.50 0.25
C TYR A 115 6.96 22.38 0.95
N PHE A 116 7.64 21.50 0.21
CA PHE A 116 8.47 20.43 0.77
C PHE A 116 9.60 20.99 1.64
N ILE A 117 10.30 22.03 1.16
CA ILE A 117 11.37 22.71 1.92
C ILE A 117 10.80 23.37 3.18
N ASN A 118 9.74 24.16 3.02
CA ASN A 118 9.17 24.95 4.12
C ASN A 118 8.53 24.07 5.21
N SER A 119 7.84 23.00 4.83
CA SER A 119 7.17 22.09 5.76
C SER A 119 8.13 21.31 6.65
N LEU A 120 9.39 21.15 6.22
CA LEU A 120 10.42 20.39 6.93
C LEU A 120 11.52 21.29 7.52
N ALA A 121 11.38 22.63 7.46
CA ALA A 121 12.42 23.57 7.86
C ALA A 121 12.88 23.41 9.33
N ASN A 122 11.97 23.01 10.21
CA ASN A 122 12.25 22.75 11.63
C ASN A 122 12.77 21.33 11.91
N ASP A 123 12.82 20.48 10.89
CA ASP A 123 13.20 19.07 11.01
C ASP A 123 14.56 18.81 10.38
N VAL A 124 14.74 19.22 9.12
CA VAL A 124 15.94 19.00 8.31
C VAL A 124 16.19 20.22 7.45
N ARG A 125 17.44 20.67 7.36
CA ARG A 125 17.81 21.74 6.42
C ARG A 125 17.80 21.19 4.99
N ILE A 126 16.97 21.77 4.13
CA ILE A 126 16.83 21.37 2.72
C ILE A 126 17.23 22.54 1.82
N VAL A 127 18.03 22.26 0.77
CA VAL A 127 18.44 23.26 -0.23
C VAL A 127 18.13 22.78 -1.64
N LYS A 128 17.74 23.71 -2.53
CA LYS A 128 17.40 23.40 -3.93
C LYS A 128 18.57 22.82 -4.72
N LYS A 129 19.77 23.36 -4.51
CA LYS A 129 20.99 22.99 -5.23
C LYS A 129 22.17 22.96 -4.27
N LEU A 130 23.17 22.16 -4.62
CA LEU A 130 24.45 22.16 -3.94
C LEU A 130 25.10 23.56 -4.08
N PRO A 131 25.70 24.12 -3.01
CA PRO A 131 26.43 25.40 -3.11
C PRO A 131 27.50 25.36 -4.20
N LYS A 132 27.68 26.48 -4.90
CA LYS A 132 28.57 26.56 -6.07
C LYS A 132 30.02 26.24 -5.71
N GLU A 133 30.42 26.59 -4.50
CA GLU A 133 31.74 26.36 -3.93
C GLU A 133 32.04 24.86 -3.79
N LEU A 134 31.00 24.03 -3.66
CA LEU A 134 31.08 22.58 -3.54
C LEU A 134 30.76 21.84 -4.84
N ALA A 135 30.52 22.55 -5.95
CA ALA A 135 30.20 21.92 -7.23
C ALA A 135 31.33 20.98 -7.71
N SER A 136 32.58 21.39 -7.50
CA SER A 136 33.81 20.67 -7.84
C SER A 136 34.39 19.83 -6.69
N ALA A 137 33.77 19.84 -5.51
CA ALA A 137 34.23 19.04 -4.38
C ALA A 137 34.13 17.54 -4.69
N THR A 138 35.04 16.75 -4.11
CA THR A 138 35.00 15.28 -4.20
C THR A 138 33.68 14.77 -3.62
N LYS A 139 32.93 14.04 -4.45
CA LYS A 139 31.64 13.45 -4.09
C LYS A 139 31.84 11.97 -3.86
N VAL A 140 31.68 11.52 -2.62
CA VAL A 140 31.69 10.07 -2.35
C VAL A 140 30.33 9.49 -2.72
N VAL A 141 30.32 8.60 -3.73
CA VAL A 141 29.11 7.90 -4.15
C VAL A 141 28.97 6.62 -3.32
N LYS A 142 27.82 6.45 -2.66
CA LYS A 142 27.55 5.27 -1.83
C LYS A 142 26.25 4.60 -2.19
N HIS A 143 26.32 3.27 -2.27
CA HIS A 143 25.15 2.40 -2.30
C HIS A 143 24.80 2.03 -0.86
N PHE A 144 23.89 2.79 -0.23
CA PHE A 144 23.45 2.49 1.13
C PHE A 144 22.89 1.06 1.23
N ARG A 145 23.20 0.38 2.33
CA ARG A 145 22.69 -0.97 2.60
C ARG A 145 21.16 -0.94 2.70
N ARG A 146 20.50 -1.99 2.20
CA ARG A 146 19.03 -2.07 2.18
C ARG A 146 18.50 -2.37 3.58
N TRP A 147 17.39 -1.74 3.93
CA TRP A 147 16.68 -1.89 5.21
C TRP A 147 17.57 -1.67 6.44
N SER A 148 18.49 -0.71 6.38
CA SER A 148 19.42 -0.43 7.46
C SER A 148 18.76 0.32 8.63
N GLY A 149 19.14 -0.04 9.85
CA GLY A 149 18.80 0.71 11.06
C GLY A 149 19.71 1.92 11.30
N VAL A 150 19.47 2.62 12.40
CA VAL A 150 20.17 3.87 12.75
C VAL A 150 21.68 3.67 12.91
N ASP A 151 22.12 2.61 13.59
CA ASP A 151 23.54 2.28 13.79
C ASP A 151 24.38 2.29 12.51
N TYR A 152 23.83 1.80 11.40
CA TYR A 152 24.53 1.80 10.11
C TYR A 152 24.80 3.24 9.63
N TYR A 153 23.80 4.11 9.76
CA TYR A 153 23.93 5.49 9.33
C TYR A 153 24.84 6.30 10.26
N GLU A 154 24.71 6.13 11.57
CA GLU A 154 25.53 6.85 12.54
C GLU A 154 27.00 6.40 12.55
N LYS A 155 27.26 5.09 12.43
CA LYS A 155 28.62 4.55 12.54
C LYS A 155 29.36 4.51 11.19
N GLU A 156 28.67 4.11 10.12
CA GLU A 156 29.33 3.94 8.81
C GLU A 156 29.15 5.14 7.88
N ILE A 157 27.96 5.73 7.80
CA ILE A 157 27.72 6.84 6.87
C ILE A 157 28.19 8.18 7.45
N ALA A 158 27.89 8.46 8.72
CA ALA A 158 28.23 9.74 9.34
C ALA A 158 29.74 9.89 9.62
N SER A 159 30.51 8.80 9.69
CA SER A 159 31.99 8.86 9.77
C SER A 159 32.61 9.37 8.47
N MET A 160 31.91 9.26 7.33
CA MET A 160 32.42 9.78 6.06
C MET A 160 32.49 11.31 6.01
N TRP A 161 31.82 12.02 6.95
CA TRP A 161 31.90 13.47 7.07
C TRP A 161 33.29 13.98 7.48
N ASP A 162 34.14 13.10 8.02
CA ASP A 162 35.49 13.45 8.46
C ASP A 162 36.41 13.71 7.25
N GLU A 163 36.14 13.07 6.11
CA GLU A 163 36.92 13.19 4.87
C GLU A 163 36.15 13.85 3.72
N ASN A 164 34.81 13.90 3.80
CA ASN A 164 33.95 14.32 2.68
C ASN A 164 32.95 15.38 3.12
N LYS A 165 32.76 16.41 2.29
CA LYS A 165 31.68 17.40 2.48
C LYS A 165 30.40 17.05 1.74
N VAL A 166 30.46 16.13 0.77
CA VAL A 166 29.33 15.73 -0.07
C VAL A 166 29.27 14.21 -0.21
N ILE A 167 28.17 13.62 0.25
CA ILE A 167 27.85 12.20 0.07
C ILE A 167 26.71 12.09 -0.94
N ARG A 168 26.87 11.26 -1.98
CA ARG A 168 25.80 10.94 -2.92
C ARG A 168 25.25 9.54 -2.68
N ALA A 169 24.01 9.45 -2.21
CA ALA A 169 23.26 8.21 -2.18
C ALA A 169 22.87 7.84 -3.62
N ALA A 170 23.51 6.79 -4.16
CA ALA A 170 23.28 6.35 -5.55
C ALA A 170 21.86 5.80 -5.79
N LYS A 171 21.20 5.35 -4.71
CA LYS A 171 19.83 4.82 -4.69
C LYS A 171 19.18 5.14 -3.36
N SER A 172 17.86 5.35 -3.36
CA SER A 172 17.06 5.61 -2.15
C SER A 172 16.02 4.51 -1.86
N ASP A 173 15.75 3.61 -2.80
CA ASP A 173 14.74 2.58 -2.63
C ASP A 173 15.08 1.58 -1.50
N SER A 174 14.17 1.42 -0.52
CA SER A 174 14.30 0.42 0.56
C SER A 174 15.61 0.51 1.37
N ARG A 175 16.08 1.73 1.69
CA ARG A 175 17.37 1.92 2.39
C ARG A 175 17.23 2.02 3.90
N LEU A 176 16.09 2.48 4.40
CA LEU A 176 15.85 2.59 5.84
C LEU A 176 14.99 1.40 6.33
N ALA A 177 15.25 0.95 7.55
CA ALA A 177 14.46 -0.10 8.18
C ALA A 177 12.98 0.31 8.32
N ASN A 178 12.07 -0.67 8.24
CA ASN A 178 10.65 -0.40 8.43
C ASN A 178 10.32 -0.09 9.90
N ASN A 179 10.90 -0.87 10.81
CA ASN A 179 10.59 -0.87 12.24
C ASN A 179 11.83 -0.53 13.08
N ASN A 180 11.61 -0.30 14.38
CA ASN A 180 12.65 -0.09 15.39
C ASN A 180 13.56 1.12 15.13
N LEU A 181 13.06 2.14 14.45
CA LEU A 181 13.70 3.46 14.40
C LEU A 181 13.25 4.27 15.63
N PRO A 182 14.06 5.26 16.09
CA PRO A 182 13.66 6.15 17.18
C PRO A 182 12.31 6.83 16.91
N PRO A 183 11.45 7.03 17.93
CA PRO A 183 10.08 7.52 17.73
C PRO A 183 10.00 8.84 16.94
N ASP A 184 10.87 9.81 17.23
CA ASP A 184 10.83 11.09 16.51
C ASP A 184 11.38 11.00 15.08
N ILE A 185 12.27 10.05 14.78
CA ILE A 185 12.71 9.76 13.41
C ILE A 185 11.55 9.15 12.62
N GLN A 186 10.77 8.25 13.24
CA GLN A 186 9.57 7.70 12.61
C GLN A 186 8.52 8.79 12.35
N LYS A 187 8.26 9.65 13.34
CA LYS A 187 7.33 10.78 13.20
C LYS A 187 7.77 11.75 12.10
N LEU A 188 9.06 12.05 12.00
CA LEU A 188 9.62 12.80 10.87
C LEU A 188 9.35 12.10 9.54
N ARG A 189 9.61 10.79 9.45
CA ARG A 189 9.30 10.02 8.24
C ARG A 189 7.81 10.08 7.88
N CYS A 190 6.91 10.05 8.87
CA CYS A 190 5.48 10.25 8.67
C CYS A 190 5.15 11.63 8.10
N ARG A 191 5.68 12.71 8.69
CA ARG A 191 5.48 14.08 8.21
C ARG A 191 6.00 14.23 6.78
N ALA A 192 7.21 13.73 6.51
CA ALA A 192 7.78 13.74 5.17
C ALA A 192 6.85 13.08 4.14
N CYS A 193 6.30 11.90 4.44
CA CYS A 193 5.48 11.15 3.49
C CYS A 193 4.07 11.67 3.28
N TYR A 194 3.38 12.02 4.36
CA TYR A 194 1.94 12.27 4.31
C TYR A 194 1.59 13.75 4.42
N GLN A 195 2.55 14.61 4.77
CA GLN A 195 2.32 16.05 4.90
C GLN A 195 3.20 16.84 3.93
N ALA A 196 4.53 16.68 3.97
CA ALA A 196 5.46 17.54 3.23
C ALA A 196 5.59 17.18 1.74
N LEU A 197 5.68 15.89 1.39
CA LEU A 197 5.87 15.44 0.00
C LEU A 197 4.54 15.37 -0.76
N ARG A 198 3.91 16.53 -0.95
CA ARG A 198 2.70 16.70 -1.77
C ARG A 198 3.05 16.84 -3.26
N PHE A 199 2.09 16.51 -4.13
CA PHE A 199 2.30 16.68 -5.56
C PHE A 199 2.32 18.17 -5.96
N ALA A 200 2.93 18.46 -7.11
CA ALA A 200 2.98 19.81 -7.64
C ALA A 200 1.55 20.38 -7.86
N PRO A 201 1.33 21.69 -7.67
CA PRO A 201 -0.01 22.28 -7.77
C PRO A 201 -0.79 21.95 -9.06
N PRO A 202 -0.19 21.89 -10.26
CA PRO A 202 -0.91 21.48 -11.47
C PRO A 202 -1.45 20.06 -11.41
N ILE A 203 -0.70 19.11 -10.83
CA ILE A 203 -1.10 17.71 -10.66
C ILE A 203 -2.22 17.61 -9.62
N GLU A 204 -2.10 18.32 -8.50
CA GLU A 204 -3.14 18.39 -7.46
C GLU A 204 -4.45 18.96 -8.02
N ALA A 205 -4.37 20.01 -8.86
CA ALA A 205 -5.53 20.65 -9.45
C ALA A 205 -6.31 19.70 -10.37
N ILE A 206 -5.64 19.06 -11.33
CA ILE A 206 -6.32 18.09 -12.22
C ILE A 206 -6.78 16.85 -11.45
N GLY A 207 -5.97 16.34 -10.52
CA GLY A 207 -6.35 15.19 -9.68
C GLY A 207 -7.63 15.44 -8.89
N LYS A 208 -7.75 16.61 -8.25
CA LYS A 208 -8.97 17.02 -7.53
C LYS A 208 -10.15 17.22 -8.48
N LEU A 209 -9.93 17.83 -9.65
CA LEU A 209 -10.98 17.97 -10.66
C LEU A 209 -11.55 16.61 -11.09
N LEU A 210 -10.71 15.60 -11.31
CA LEU A 210 -11.17 14.25 -11.66
C LEU A 210 -11.91 13.58 -10.49
N VAL A 211 -11.45 13.80 -9.25
CA VAL A 211 -12.16 13.34 -8.05
C VAL A 211 -13.56 13.96 -7.97
N ASP A 212 -13.68 15.27 -8.20
CA ASP A 212 -14.96 15.98 -8.15
C ASP A 212 -15.91 15.47 -9.25
N ARG A 213 -15.40 15.25 -10.48
CA ARG A 213 -16.17 14.64 -11.58
C ARG A 213 -16.68 13.24 -11.23
N MET A 214 -15.84 12.42 -10.59
CA MET A 214 -16.24 11.08 -10.13
C MET A 214 -17.29 11.15 -9.02
N ARG A 215 -17.10 12.03 -8.04
CA ARG A 215 -17.99 12.19 -6.87
C ARG A 215 -19.31 12.88 -7.20
N HIS A 216 -19.36 13.70 -8.24
CA HIS A 216 -20.55 14.42 -8.67
C HIS A 216 -21.76 13.48 -8.84
N TYR A 217 -21.50 12.24 -9.27
CA TYR A 217 -22.55 11.27 -9.50
C TYR A 217 -22.73 10.23 -8.38
N GLY A 218 -22.09 10.43 -7.22
CA GLY A 218 -22.16 9.55 -6.06
C GLY A 218 -20.85 8.82 -5.75
N PRO A 219 -20.88 7.81 -4.87
CA PRO A 219 -19.69 7.08 -4.47
C PRO A 219 -19.12 6.27 -5.64
N TYR A 220 -17.79 6.09 -5.64
CA TYR A 220 -17.07 5.39 -6.69
C TYR A 220 -15.96 4.50 -6.12
N ILE A 221 -15.60 3.48 -6.90
CA ILE A 221 -14.47 2.60 -6.65
C ILE A 221 -13.26 3.12 -7.43
N ALA A 222 -12.09 3.20 -6.82
CA ALA A 222 -10.84 3.20 -7.57
C ALA A 222 -10.29 1.77 -7.61
N LEU A 223 -10.27 1.18 -8.81
CA LEU A 223 -9.71 -0.13 -9.08
C LEU A 223 -8.29 0.04 -9.62
N HIS A 224 -7.30 -0.30 -8.81
CA HIS A 224 -5.92 -0.40 -9.25
C HIS A 224 -5.72 -1.75 -9.98
N LEU A 225 -5.94 -1.72 -11.29
CA LEU A 225 -5.88 -2.88 -12.18
C LEU A 225 -4.46 -3.02 -12.75
N ARG A 226 -3.59 -3.71 -12.01
CA ARG A 226 -2.20 -3.94 -12.42
C ARG A 226 -2.08 -5.09 -13.44
N TYR A 227 -2.70 -4.92 -14.61
CA TYR A 227 -2.68 -5.87 -15.73
C TYR A 227 -1.88 -5.32 -16.92
N GLU A 228 -0.78 -4.62 -16.64
CA GLU A 228 0.11 -4.06 -17.66
C GLU A 228 1.20 -5.06 -18.07
N LYS A 229 1.71 -4.86 -19.29
CA LYS A 229 2.66 -5.76 -19.95
C LYS A 229 3.92 -6.04 -19.13
N ASP A 230 4.47 -5.01 -18.47
CA ASP A 230 5.67 -5.12 -17.65
C ASP A 230 5.45 -6.00 -16.42
N MET A 231 4.28 -5.87 -15.77
CA MET A 231 3.90 -6.67 -14.63
C MET A 231 3.70 -8.13 -15.02
N LEU A 232 2.95 -8.39 -16.09
CA LEU A 232 2.67 -9.75 -16.55
C LEU A 232 3.96 -10.48 -16.98
N ALA A 233 4.83 -9.80 -17.72
CA ALA A 233 6.15 -10.31 -18.08
C ALA A 233 6.99 -10.62 -16.83
N PHE A 234 7.09 -9.67 -15.90
CA PHE A 234 7.86 -9.82 -14.66
C PHE A 234 7.35 -10.98 -13.78
N SER A 235 6.04 -11.09 -13.56
CA SER A 235 5.46 -12.17 -12.75
C SER A 235 5.39 -13.51 -13.48
N GLY A 236 5.54 -13.51 -14.81
CA GLY A 236 5.37 -14.67 -15.66
C GLY A 236 3.98 -15.27 -15.60
N CYS A 237 2.96 -14.43 -15.49
CA CYS A 237 1.57 -14.86 -15.37
C CYS A 237 0.92 -14.79 -16.75
N THR A 238 0.41 -15.93 -17.21
CA THR A 238 -0.09 -16.11 -18.58
C THR A 238 -1.49 -16.70 -18.63
N HIS A 239 -2.22 -16.63 -17.51
CA HIS A 239 -3.61 -17.10 -17.44
C HIS A 239 -4.49 -16.25 -18.38
N GLU A 240 -5.36 -16.92 -19.14
CA GLU A 240 -6.23 -16.32 -20.17
C GLU A 240 -5.49 -15.63 -21.34
N LEU A 241 -4.17 -15.84 -21.48
CA LEU A 241 -3.40 -15.33 -22.61
C LEU A 241 -3.28 -16.37 -23.72
N SER A 242 -3.25 -15.90 -24.96
CA SER A 242 -2.91 -16.72 -26.13
C SER A 242 -1.44 -17.16 -26.12
N PRO A 243 -1.07 -18.19 -26.90
CA PRO A 243 0.33 -18.59 -27.06
C PRO A 243 1.22 -17.44 -27.56
N LYS A 244 0.71 -16.62 -28.49
CA LYS A 244 1.43 -15.46 -29.03
C LYS A 244 1.74 -14.41 -27.96
N GLU A 245 0.75 -14.07 -27.15
CA GLU A 245 0.92 -13.13 -26.02
C GLU A 245 1.88 -13.70 -24.97
N THR A 246 1.78 -15.00 -24.69
CA THR A 246 2.69 -15.70 -23.78
C THR A 246 4.15 -15.62 -24.23
N ASP A 247 4.41 -15.84 -25.52
CA ASP A 247 5.75 -15.77 -26.10
C ASP A 247 6.30 -14.33 -26.10
N GLU A 248 5.45 -13.34 -26.38
CA GLU A 248 5.80 -11.93 -26.31
C GLU A 248 6.24 -11.52 -24.89
N LEU A 249 5.45 -11.87 -23.87
CA LEU A 249 5.78 -11.56 -22.48
C LEU A 249 7.05 -12.29 -22.02
N ARG A 250 7.29 -13.51 -22.51
CA ARG A 250 8.53 -14.26 -22.27
C ARG A 250 9.74 -13.53 -22.86
N ALA A 251 9.65 -13.08 -24.11
CA ALA A 251 10.72 -12.34 -24.78
C ALA A 251 11.07 -11.03 -24.04
N ILE A 252 10.06 -10.29 -23.56
CA ILE A 252 10.28 -9.11 -22.72
C ILE A 252 11.02 -9.47 -21.45
N ARG A 253 10.57 -10.52 -20.74
CA ARG A 253 11.21 -10.97 -19.51
C ARG A 253 12.66 -11.35 -19.75
N GLU A 254 12.98 -12.04 -20.84
CA GLU A 254 14.33 -12.42 -21.22
C GLU A 254 15.21 -11.20 -21.53
N SER A 255 14.68 -10.23 -22.27
CA SER A 255 15.41 -9.04 -22.71
C SER A 255 15.91 -8.12 -21.59
N ILE A 256 15.26 -8.10 -20.41
CA ILE A 256 15.57 -7.13 -19.33
C ILE A 256 16.69 -7.64 -18.40
N PRO A 257 17.94 -7.15 -18.46
CA PRO A 257 19.08 -7.82 -17.82
C PRO A 257 19.00 -7.91 -16.28
N TRP A 258 18.39 -6.93 -15.61
CA TRP A 258 18.34 -6.87 -14.15
C TRP A 258 17.22 -7.73 -13.52
N TRP A 259 16.31 -8.31 -14.31
CA TRP A 259 15.33 -9.27 -13.81
C TRP A 259 15.97 -10.64 -13.64
N LYS A 260 16.35 -10.97 -12.41
CA LYS A 260 17.15 -12.18 -12.10
C LYS A 260 16.44 -13.50 -12.37
N VAL A 261 15.11 -13.54 -12.22
CA VAL A 261 14.32 -14.77 -12.39
C VAL A 261 13.68 -14.73 -13.79
N LYS A 262 14.12 -15.63 -14.66
CA LYS A 262 13.69 -15.70 -16.07
C LYS A 262 12.80 -16.91 -16.34
N ASP A 263 13.12 -18.04 -15.73
CA ASP A 263 12.28 -19.23 -15.82
C ASP A 263 11.23 -19.20 -14.70
N ILE A 264 9.96 -19.15 -15.10
CA ILE A 264 8.82 -18.96 -14.21
C ILE A 264 7.69 -19.86 -14.69
N ASN A 265 7.23 -20.75 -13.81
CA ASN A 265 6.04 -21.56 -14.06
C ASN A 265 4.76 -20.74 -13.75
N PRO A 266 3.95 -20.37 -14.76
CA PRO A 266 2.77 -19.53 -14.58
C PRO A 266 1.71 -20.16 -13.68
N VAL A 267 1.50 -21.48 -13.80
CA VAL A 267 0.51 -22.23 -13.01
C VAL A 267 0.86 -22.19 -11.53
N VAL A 268 2.16 -22.37 -11.20
CA VAL A 268 2.63 -22.29 -9.81
C VAL A 268 2.52 -20.86 -9.27
N GLN A 269 2.82 -19.83 -10.06
CA GLN A 269 2.67 -18.43 -9.64
C GLN A 269 1.21 -18.08 -9.34
N ARG A 270 0.30 -18.43 -10.25
CA ARG A 270 -1.14 -18.24 -10.08
C ARG A 270 -1.65 -19.00 -8.87
N ALA A 271 -1.29 -20.27 -8.73
CA ALA A 271 -1.64 -21.09 -7.58
C ALA A 271 -1.03 -20.54 -6.27
N LYS A 272 0.03 -19.74 -6.29
CA LYS A 272 0.58 -19.05 -5.10
C LYS A 272 -0.06 -17.67 -4.85
N GLY A 273 -0.91 -17.20 -5.76
CA GLY A 273 -1.50 -15.85 -5.72
C GLY A 273 -0.52 -14.73 -6.01
N TYR A 274 0.54 -15.05 -6.74
CA TYR A 274 1.55 -14.09 -7.17
C TYR A 274 1.25 -13.48 -8.54
N CYS A 275 0.10 -13.81 -9.13
CA CYS A 275 -0.43 -13.16 -10.32
C CYS A 275 -1.40 -12.02 -9.98
N PRO A 276 -1.43 -10.94 -10.78
CA PRO A 276 -2.54 -10.00 -10.77
C PRO A 276 -3.84 -10.73 -11.14
N LEU A 277 -4.97 -10.25 -10.64
CA LEU A 277 -6.26 -10.65 -11.20
C LEU A 277 -6.35 -10.18 -12.64
N THR A 278 -6.88 -11.01 -13.54
CA THR A 278 -7.26 -10.57 -14.89
C THR A 278 -8.43 -9.58 -14.80
N PRO A 279 -8.70 -8.77 -15.84
CA PRO A 279 -9.86 -7.88 -15.83
C PRO A 279 -11.18 -8.63 -15.58
N ARG A 280 -11.34 -9.83 -16.19
CA ARG A 280 -12.46 -10.74 -15.94
C ARG A 280 -12.56 -11.17 -14.48
N GLU A 281 -11.46 -11.63 -13.88
CA GLU A 281 -11.43 -12.00 -12.46
C GLU A 281 -11.71 -10.82 -11.54
N ALA A 282 -11.27 -9.61 -11.90
CA ALA A 282 -11.61 -8.39 -11.15
C ALA A 282 -13.11 -8.11 -11.22
N GLY A 283 -13.74 -8.30 -12.37
CA GLY A 283 -15.20 -8.16 -12.55
C GLY A 283 -15.99 -9.18 -11.73
N LEU A 284 -15.56 -10.45 -11.75
CA LEU A 284 -16.11 -11.51 -10.89
C LEU A 284 -15.97 -11.16 -9.41
N PHE A 285 -14.79 -10.69 -8.99
CA PHE A 285 -14.53 -10.31 -7.61
C PHE A 285 -15.45 -9.19 -7.14
N LEU A 286 -15.59 -8.12 -7.93
CA LEU A 286 -16.47 -7.00 -7.62
C LEU A 286 -17.93 -7.44 -7.50
N SER A 287 -18.38 -8.28 -8.42
CA SER A 287 -19.78 -8.77 -8.44
C SER A 287 -20.05 -9.66 -7.23
N ALA A 288 -19.11 -10.56 -6.89
CA ALA A 288 -19.21 -11.42 -5.73
C ALA A 288 -19.09 -10.69 -4.38
N LEU A 289 -18.51 -9.48 -4.35
CA LEU A 289 -18.57 -8.62 -3.16
C LEU A 289 -19.95 -7.99 -2.97
N GLY A 290 -20.76 -7.88 -4.03
CA GLY A 290 -22.09 -7.27 -4.02
C GLY A 290 -22.18 -5.93 -4.75
N PHE A 291 -21.15 -5.53 -5.52
CA PHE A 291 -21.26 -4.34 -6.37
C PHE A 291 -22.13 -4.62 -7.59
N THR A 292 -23.02 -3.69 -7.92
CA THR A 292 -23.96 -3.81 -9.06
C THR A 292 -23.34 -3.23 -10.33
N SER A 293 -23.90 -3.56 -11.50
CA SER A 293 -23.44 -3.04 -12.80
C SER A 293 -23.44 -1.51 -12.90
N ASN A 294 -24.32 -0.81 -12.17
CA ASN A 294 -24.38 0.65 -12.13
C ASN A 294 -23.26 1.30 -11.28
N THR A 295 -22.33 0.50 -10.74
CA THR A 295 -21.21 1.02 -9.95
C THR A 295 -20.23 1.78 -10.84
N ARG A 296 -19.88 3.01 -10.47
CA ARG A 296 -18.81 3.77 -11.14
C ARG A 296 -17.44 3.32 -10.66
N ILE A 297 -16.58 3.01 -11.62
CA ILE A 297 -15.23 2.51 -11.33
C ILE A 297 -14.23 3.35 -12.09
N TYR A 298 -13.31 3.97 -11.35
CA TYR A 298 -12.10 4.57 -11.88
C TYR A 298 -11.01 3.51 -12.00
N ILE A 299 -10.50 3.28 -13.21
CA ILE A 299 -9.38 2.38 -13.48
C ILE A 299 -8.08 3.16 -13.27
N ALA A 300 -7.38 2.87 -12.18
CA ALA A 300 -6.06 3.40 -11.87
C ALA A 300 -4.99 2.43 -12.39
N ALA A 301 -4.56 2.59 -13.64
CA ALA A 301 -3.60 1.72 -14.28
C ALA A 301 -2.82 2.46 -15.39
N GLY A 302 -1.69 1.86 -15.78
CA GLY A 302 -1.08 2.14 -17.08
C GLY A 302 -1.88 1.50 -18.22
N GLU A 303 -1.22 1.30 -19.36
CA GLU A 303 -1.81 0.59 -20.50
C GLU A 303 -2.12 -0.87 -20.12
N ILE A 304 -3.42 -1.22 -20.16
CA ILE A 304 -3.88 -2.58 -19.90
C ILE A 304 -3.48 -3.47 -21.08
N TYR A 305 -2.78 -4.57 -20.80
CA TYR A 305 -2.33 -5.49 -21.82
C TYR A 305 -3.53 -6.10 -22.59
N GLY A 306 -3.43 -6.11 -23.92
CA GLY A 306 -4.47 -6.48 -24.89
C GLY A 306 -5.66 -5.51 -25.00
N GLY A 307 -5.67 -4.41 -24.25
CA GLY A 307 -6.66 -3.34 -24.41
C GLY A 307 -8.11 -3.82 -24.30
N ASP A 308 -8.94 -3.43 -25.27
CA ASP A 308 -10.39 -3.66 -25.25
C ASP A 308 -10.77 -5.15 -25.24
N SER A 309 -9.96 -6.03 -25.84
CA SER A 309 -10.26 -7.46 -25.88
C SER A 309 -10.27 -8.08 -24.47
N HIS A 310 -9.22 -7.81 -23.68
CA HIS A 310 -9.12 -8.29 -22.29
C HIS A 310 -10.02 -7.50 -21.33
N MET A 311 -10.34 -6.24 -21.65
CA MET A 311 -11.26 -5.43 -20.83
C MET A 311 -12.74 -5.73 -21.05
N SER A 312 -13.10 -6.44 -22.13
CA SER A 312 -14.48 -6.67 -22.56
C SER A 312 -15.39 -7.25 -21.48
N ASP A 313 -14.96 -8.30 -20.75
CA ASP A 313 -15.75 -8.91 -19.67
C ASP A 313 -16.01 -7.91 -18.54
N LEU A 314 -14.96 -7.22 -18.07
CA LEU A 314 -15.09 -6.21 -17.02
C LEU A 314 -16.01 -5.06 -17.43
N GLN A 315 -15.87 -4.58 -18.67
CA GLN A 315 -16.65 -3.48 -19.24
C GLN A 315 -18.12 -3.86 -19.45
N SER A 316 -18.42 -5.12 -19.79
CA SER A 316 -19.80 -5.62 -19.90
C SER A 316 -20.49 -5.74 -18.55
N ARG A 317 -19.75 -6.14 -17.49
CA ARG A 317 -20.25 -6.20 -16.12
C ARG A 317 -20.47 -4.82 -15.52
N TYR A 318 -19.57 -3.89 -15.80
CA TYR A 318 -19.59 -2.52 -15.26
C TYR A 318 -19.50 -1.51 -16.40
N PRO A 319 -20.62 -1.08 -17.00
CA PRO A 319 -20.60 -0.14 -18.12
C PRO A 319 -19.94 1.21 -17.80
N LEU A 320 -19.93 1.62 -16.53
CA LEU A 320 -19.38 2.90 -16.07
C LEU A 320 -17.90 2.82 -15.67
N LEU A 321 -17.06 2.18 -16.49
CA LEU A 321 -15.59 2.23 -16.34
C LEU A 321 -15.02 3.52 -16.91
N LEU A 322 -14.38 4.29 -16.04
CA LEU A 322 -13.77 5.57 -16.31
C LEU A 322 -12.27 5.48 -16.02
N ASN A 323 -11.49 6.33 -16.67
CA ASN A 323 -10.07 6.56 -16.38
C ASN A 323 -9.78 8.05 -16.61
N LYS A 324 -8.56 8.48 -16.33
CA LYS A 324 -8.14 9.88 -16.53
C LYS A 324 -8.39 10.36 -17.97
N GLU A 325 -8.17 9.53 -18.98
CA GLU A 325 -8.38 9.89 -20.39
C GLU A 325 -9.86 10.08 -20.76
N LYS A 326 -10.79 9.33 -20.13
CA LYS A 326 -12.23 9.49 -20.31
C LYS A 326 -12.82 10.64 -19.49
N LEU A 327 -12.17 11.02 -18.39
CA LEU A 327 -12.66 12.04 -17.46
C LEU A 327 -12.13 13.43 -17.74
N ALA A 328 -10.91 13.55 -18.28
CA ALA A 328 -10.30 14.80 -18.68
C ALA A 328 -10.56 15.08 -20.16
N SER A 329 -10.69 16.36 -20.51
CA SER A 329 -10.53 16.79 -21.91
C SER A 329 -9.10 16.56 -22.39
N TYR A 330 -8.90 16.63 -23.70
CA TYR A 330 -7.57 16.50 -24.28
C TYR A 330 -6.63 17.58 -23.74
N GLU A 331 -7.11 18.83 -23.70
CA GLU A 331 -6.37 20.03 -23.30
C GLU A 331 -6.00 20.00 -21.82
N GLU A 332 -6.90 19.52 -20.95
CA GLU A 332 -6.63 19.38 -19.51
C GLU A 332 -5.52 18.36 -19.22
N LEU A 333 -5.45 17.29 -20.04
CA LEU A 333 -4.51 16.19 -19.81
C LEU A 333 -3.21 16.35 -20.60
N GLU A 334 -3.21 17.10 -21.69
CA GLU A 334 -2.08 17.32 -22.61
C GLU A 334 -0.75 17.58 -21.87
N PRO A 335 -0.68 18.49 -20.87
CA PRO A 335 0.58 18.81 -20.19
C PRO A 335 1.23 17.61 -19.49
N PHE A 336 0.45 16.58 -19.17
CA PHE A 336 0.89 15.42 -18.40
C PHE A 336 1.18 14.20 -19.27
N ARG A 337 0.70 14.15 -20.53
CA ARG A 337 0.69 12.91 -21.35
C ARG A 337 2.07 12.31 -21.62
N LYS A 338 3.13 13.11 -21.60
CA LYS A 338 4.52 12.67 -21.81
C LYS A 338 5.27 12.36 -20.50
N HIS A 339 4.60 12.49 -19.36
CA HIS A 339 5.19 12.37 -18.03
C HIS A 339 4.48 11.26 -17.23
N ALA A 340 4.97 10.03 -17.37
CA ALA A 340 4.39 8.85 -16.72
C ALA A 340 4.26 9.00 -15.20
N SER A 341 5.21 9.67 -14.54
CA SER A 341 5.19 9.95 -13.11
C SER A 341 4.08 10.92 -12.74
N GLN A 342 3.78 11.91 -13.59
CA GLN A 342 2.70 12.85 -13.33
C GLN A 342 1.33 12.20 -13.55
N LEU A 343 1.18 11.39 -14.60
CA LEU A 343 -0.04 10.59 -14.82
C LEU A 343 -0.31 9.61 -13.67
N ALA A 344 0.73 8.93 -13.18
CA ALA A 344 0.62 8.04 -12.02
C ALA A 344 0.28 8.81 -10.72
N ALA A 345 0.69 10.09 -10.62
CA ALA A 345 0.33 10.94 -9.50
C ALA A 345 -1.16 11.33 -9.52
N ILE A 346 -1.73 11.59 -10.70
CA ILE A 346 -3.17 11.80 -10.88
C ILE A 346 -3.94 10.53 -10.44
N ASP A 347 -3.53 9.36 -10.94
CA ASP A 347 -4.16 8.09 -10.54
C ASP A 347 -4.04 7.85 -9.02
N TYR A 348 -2.94 8.28 -8.41
CA TYR A 348 -2.74 8.20 -6.96
C TYR A 348 -3.75 9.06 -6.19
N ILE A 349 -3.95 10.32 -6.59
CA ILE A 349 -4.91 11.23 -5.94
C ILE A 349 -6.33 10.64 -6.03
N VAL A 350 -6.77 10.26 -7.23
CA VAL A 350 -8.11 9.70 -7.45
C VAL A 350 -8.32 8.41 -6.66
N SER A 351 -7.27 7.60 -6.50
CA SER A 351 -7.30 6.37 -5.71
C SER A 351 -7.40 6.63 -4.20
N VAL A 352 -6.62 7.58 -3.67
CA VAL A 352 -6.65 7.95 -2.25
C VAL A 352 -7.99 8.58 -1.88
N GLU A 353 -8.61 9.35 -2.77
CA GLU A 353 -9.90 10.02 -2.55
C GLU A 353 -11.14 9.16 -2.80
N SER A 354 -10.98 7.97 -3.37
CA SER A 354 -12.11 7.05 -3.63
C SER A 354 -12.82 6.59 -2.34
N HIS A 355 -14.10 6.24 -2.48
CA HIS A 355 -14.86 5.68 -1.35
C HIS A 355 -14.37 4.27 -1.03
N VAL A 356 -14.12 3.47 -2.06
CA VAL A 356 -13.55 2.12 -1.94
C VAL A 356 -12.35 2.01 -2.87
N PHE A 357 -11.20 1.63 -2.32
CA PHE A 357 -10.01 1.29 -3.11
C PHE A 357 -9.86 -0.23 -3.19
N ILE A 358 -9.72 -0.76 -4.41
CA ILE A 358 -9.55 -2.19 -4.66
C ILE A 358 -8.31 -2.39 -5.53
N LEU A 359 -7.48 -3.38 -5.20
CA LEU A 359 -6.23 -3.66 -5.91
C LEU A 359 -6.22 -5.06 -6.50
N SER A 360 -5.97 -5.18 -7.81
CA SER A 360 -5.77 -6.50 -8.43
C SER A 360 -4.41 -7.11 -8.09
N TYR A 361 -3.42 -6.26 -7.75
CA TYR A 361 -2.06 -6.65 -7.39
C TYR A 361 -1.45 -5.78 -6.28
N SER A 362 -0.58 -6.36 -5.44
CA SER A 362 0.15 -5.63 -4.38
C SER A 362 1.46 -5.10 -4.95
N GLY A 363 1.36 -4.04 -5.76
CA GLY A 363 2.49 -3.30 -6.32
C GLY A 363 2.83 -2.04 -5.52
N ASN A 364 3.85 -1.29 -5.95
CA ASN A 364 4.32 -0.10 -5.22
C ASN A 364 3.23 0.98 -5.08
N MET A 365 2.43 1.21 -6.12
CA MET A 365 1.31 2.16 -6.05
C MET A 365 0.22 1.68 -5.09
N ALA A 366 -0.24 0.43 -5.23
CA ALA A 366 -1.21 -0.16 -4.31
C ALA A 366 -0.74 0.02 -2.86
N ARG A 367 0.49 -0.39 -2.54
CA ARG A 367 1.09 -0.25 -1.22
C ARG A 367 1.06 1.19 -0.71
N ALA A 368 1.46 2.16 -1.53
CA ALA A 368 1.52 3.57 -1.15
C ALA A 368 0.11 4.19 -0.96
N VAL A 369 -0.87 3.80 -1.77
CA VAL A 369 -2.28 4.22 -1.62
C VAL A 369 -2.88 3.59 -0.37
N GLU A 370 -2.64 2.29 -0.12
CA GLU A 370 -3.10 1.60 1.09
C GLU A 370 -2.59 2.30 2.36
N GLY A 371 -1.30 2.65 2.42
CA GLY A 371 -0.71 3.35 3.56
C GLY A 371 -1.27 4.75 3.78
N HIS A 372 -1.48 5.50 2.70
CA HIS A 372 -2.03 6.86 2.79
C HIS A 372 -3.52 6.84 3.17
N ARG A 373 -4.31 5.91 2.61
CA ARG A 373 -5.71 5.71 3.02
C ARG A 373 -5.83 5.29 4.48
N ARG A 374 -4.88 4.50 5.01
CA ARG A 374 -4.79 4.20 6.46
C ARG A 374 -4.50 5.45 7.26
N PHE A 375 -3.51 6.23 6.85
CA PHE A 375 -3.16 7.49 7.49
C PHE A 375 -4.38 8.42 7.60
N LEU A 376 -5.14 8.59 6.51
CA LEU A 376 -6.35 9.45 6.45
C LEU A 376 -7.60 8.85 7.13
N GLY A 377 -7.44 8.17 8.27
CA GLY A 377 -8.56 7.63 9.05
C GLY A 377 -9.07 6.28 8.56
N HIS A 378 -8.19 5.42 8.05
CA HIS A 378 -8.52 4.05 7.65
C HIS A 378 -9.61 3.95 6.58
N ARG A 379 -9.50 4.77 5.52
CA ARG A 379 -10.44 4.72 4.38
C ARG A 379 -10.51 3.32 3.78
N LYS A 380 -11.71 2.91 3.35
CA LYS A 380 -12.00 1.54 2.95
C LYS A 380 -11.09 1.04 1.82
N THR A 381 -10.44 -0.08 2.07
CA THR A 381 -9.41 -0.64 1.17
C THR A 381 -9.54 -2.15 1.16
N ILE A 382 -9.93 -2.73 0.02
CA ILE A 382 -10.17 -4.17 -0.12
C ILE A 382 -9.03 -4.79 -0.91
N SER A 383 -8.29 -5.68 -0.24
CA SER A 383 -7.17 -6.42 -0.83
C SER A 383 -7.57 -7.88 -1.04
N PRO A 384 -7.67 -8.36 -2.29
CA PRO A 384 -8.07 -9.74 -2.59
C PRO A 384 -7.16 -10.78 -1.90
N ASP A 385 -7.74 -11.86 -1.37
CA ASP A 385 -7.00 -13.01 -0.79
C ASP A 385 -6.33 -13.85 -1.86
N ARG A 386 -5.26 -13.29 -2.42
CA ARG A 386 -4.42 -13.98 -3.39
C ARG A 386 -3.35 -14.81 -2.65
N GLN A 387 -2.72 -14.24 -1.62
CA GLN A 387 -1.53 -14.84 -1.00
C GLN A 387 -1.76 -15.44 0.40
N ALA A 388 -1.02 -16.53 0.64
CA ALA A 388 -0.90 -17.13 1.95
C ALA A 388 0.02 -16.32 2.88
N SER A 389 -0.50 -15.27 3.53
CA SER A 389 0.14 -14.79 4.77
C SER A 389 -0.37 -15.64 5.94
N PHE A 390 0.33 -15.93 7.03
CA PHE A 390 -0.31 -16.52 8.23
C PHE A 390 -0.75 -15.37 9.15
N SER A 391 -1.91 -15.45 9.79
CA SER A 391 -2.28 -14.58 10.92
C SER A 391 -3.46 -15.22 11.63
N LEU A 392 -3.14 -15.94 12.70
CA LEU A 392 -4.09 -16.58 13.59
C LEU A 392 -4.31 -15.65 14.81
N ASN A 393 -4.66 -14.39 14.56
CA ASN A 393 -4.79 -13.37 15.63
C ASN A 393 -6.19 -12.75 15.73
N ASN A 394 -7.23 -13.31 15.10
CA ASN A 394 -8.58 -12.96 15.50
C ASN A 394 -8.91 -13.72 16.78
N ALA A 395 -9.11 -13.01 17.88
CA ALA A 395 -9.56 -13.58 19.15
C ALA A 395 -10.78 -14.50 18.95
N LEU A 396 -11.65 -14.19 17.97
CA LEU A 396 -12.76 -15.02 17.53
C LEU A 396 -12.33 -16.40 17.02
N SER A 397 -11.29 -16.48 16.18
CA SER A 397 -10.81 -17.76 15.63
C SER A 397 -10.19 -18.66 16.69
N VAL A 398 -9.51 -18.08 17.69
CA VAL A 398 -8.97 -18.81 18.84
C VAL A 398 -10.09 -19.22 19.81
N LEU A 399 -11.10 -18.37 20.03
CA LEU A 399 -12.26 -18.71 20.85
C LEU A 399 -13.07 -19.84 20.23
N VAL A 400 -13.33 -19.77 18.91
CA VAL A 400 -14.04 -20.80 18.15
C VAL A 400 -13.24 -22.10 18.14
N PHE A 401 -11.91 -22.06 17.98
CA PHE A 401 -11.04 -23.23 18.08
C PHE A 401 -11.16 -23.89 19.47
N ARG A 402 -11.03 -23.09 20.54
CA ARG A 402 -11.15 -23.59 21.91
C ARG A 402 -12.56 -24.07 22.22
N LEU A 403 -13.60 -23.45 21.66
CA LEU A 403 -14.99 -23.89 21.82
C LEU A 403 -15.25 -25.22 21.10
N LEU A 404 -14.77 -25.38 19.87
CA LEU A 404 -14.92 -26.62 19.10
C LEU A 404 -14.22 -27.80 19.78
N GLN A 405 -13.04 -27.56 20.38
CA GLN A 405 -12.38 -28.55 21.24
C GLN A 405 -13.17 -28.88 22.51
N VAL A 406 -13.87 -27.91 23.11
CA VAL A 406 -14.71 -28.12 24.30
C VAL A 406 -16.04 -28.82 23.98
N LEU A 407 -16.46 -28.82 22.71
CA LEU A 407 -17.73 -29.40 22.23
C LEU A 407 -17.56 -30.75 21.51
N GLU A 408 -16.33 -31.27 21.37
CA GLU A 408 -16.03 -32.55 20.67
C GLU A 408 -16.61 -32.63 19.24
N LEU A 409 -16.83 -31.48 18.60
CA LEU A 409 -17.25 -31.41 17.21
C LEU A 409 -16.05 -31.69 16.29
N PRO A 410 -16.24 -32.35 15.13
CA PRO A 410 -15.15 -32.63 14.21
C PRO A 410 -14.46 -31.31 13.79
N THR A 411 -13.20 -31.17 14.17
CA THR A 411 -12.37 -29.98 13.90
C THR A 411 -12.00 -29.82 12.43
N ASN A 412 -12.20 -30.88 11.63
CA ASN A 412 -11.87 -30.93 10.20
C ASN A 412 -12.69 -29.99 9.31
N THR A 413 -13.84 -29.49 9.77
CA THR A 413 -14.66 -28.54 8.98
C THR A 413 -14.32 -27.07 9.23
N PHE A 414 -13.60 -26.75 10.32
CA PHE A 414 -13.41 -25.35 10.72
C PHE A 414 -11.96 -24.90 10.84
N LEU A 415 -10.99 -25.82 10.81
CA LEU A 415 -9.59 -25.51 11.03
C LEU A 415 -8.72 -26.27 10.05
N VAL A 416 -7.75 -25.54 9.45
CA VAL A 416 -6.74 -25.92 8.43
C VAL A 416 -7.12 -25.42 7.02
N SER A 417 -6.89 -24.15 6.68
CA SER A 417 -5.61 -23.52 6.25
C SER A 417 -5.06 -24.01 4.90
N ILE A 418 -5.43 -23.34 3.80
CA ILE A 418 -4.46 -22.76 2.83
C ILE A 418 -5.08 -21.47 2.25
N ARG A 419 -4.55 -20.31 2.65
CA ARG A 419 -4.91 -18.97 2.14
C ARG A 419 -4.53 -18.78 0.67
N LYS A 420 -5.38 -19.32 -0.18
CA LYS A 420 -5.39 -19.25 -1.65
C LYS A 420 -6.85 -19.33 -2.14
N ALA A 421 -7.78 -18.77 -1.36
CA ALA A 421 -9.19 -19.10 -1.50
C ALA A 421 -9.77 -18.51 -2.78
N LEU A 422 -9.40 -17.27 -3.14
CA LEU A 422 -10.03 -16.57 -4.26
C LEU A 422 -9.71 -17.19 -5.62
N VAL A 423 -8.43 -17.46 -5.91
CA VAL A 423 -8.02 -18.09 -7.19
C VAL A 423 -8.66 -19.47 -7.35
N ARG A 424 -8.80 -20.23 -6.26
CA ARG A 424 -9.48 -21.54 -6.29
C ARG A 424 -10.96 -21.43 -6.63
N LEU A 425 -11.65 -20.41 -6.09
CA LEU A 425 -13.05 -20.15 -6.43
C LEU A 425 -13.19 -19.81 -7.90
N PHE A 426 -12.35 -18.93 -8.44
CA PHE A 426 -12.38 -18.58 -9.87
C PHE A 426 -12.06 -19.78 -10.77
N ASN A 427 -11.08 -20.61 -10.42
CA ASN A 427 -10.84 -21.85 -11.15
C ASN A 427 -12.06 -22.79 -11.12
N LYS A 428 -12.82 -22.85 -10.01
CA LYS A 428 -14.06 -23.65 -9.95
C LYS A 428 -15.14 -23.12 -10.88
N ILE A 429 -15.27 -21.80 -11.00
CA ILE A 429 -16.16 -21.12 -11.95
C ILE A 429 -15.75 -21.46 -13.39
N GLU A 430 -14.46 -21.33 -13.72
CA GLU A 430 -13.92 -21.65 -15.04
C GLU A 430 -14.14 -23.12 -15.43
N LEU A 431 -13.98 -24.04 -14.48
CA LEU A 431 -14.23 -25.47 -14.68
C LEU A 431 -15.72 -25.85 -14.68
N GLY A 432 -16.63 -24.90 -14.44
CA GLY A 432 -18.07 -25.15 -14.34
C GLY A 432 -18.51 -25.93 -13.08
N THR A 433 -17.59 -26.18 -12.15
CA THR A 433 -17.85 -26.88 -10.88
C THR A 433 -18.48 -26.01 -9.79
N MET A 434 -18.57 -24.70 -10.05
CA MET A 434 -19.27 -23.70 -9.26
C MET A 434 -19.91 -22.71 -10.24
N LYS A 435 -21.04 -22.10 -9.87
CA LYS A 435 -21.67 -21.03 -10.65
C LYS A 435 -21.50 -19.68 -9.96
N GLU A 436 -21.55 -18.61 -10.75
CA GLU A 436 -21.74 -17.27 -10.18
C GLU A 436 -23.08 -17.21 -9.45
N GLY A 437 -23.13 -16.50 -8.33
CA GLY A 437 -24.34 -16.38 -7.52
C GLY A 437 -24.05 -16.31 -6.02
N GLU A 438 -25.04 -16.69 -5.22
CA GLU A 438 -25.01 -16.56 -3.77
C GLU A 438 -23.87 -17.36 -3.13
N GLU A 439 -23.60 -18.58 -3.61
CA GLU A 439 -22.53 -19.42 -3.08
C GLU A 439 -21.16 -18.74 -3.24
N LEU A 440 -20.81 -18.28 -4.45
CA LEU A 440 -19.56 -17.55 -4.70
C LEU A 440 -19.49 -16.28 -3.84
N SER A 441 -20.58 -15.53 -3.78
CA SER A 441 -20.66 -14.26 -3.03
C SER A 441 -20.44 -14.49 -1.54
N ASN A 442 -21.09 -15.48 -0.95
CA ASN A 442 -20.94 -15.86 0.46
C ASN A 442 -19.49 -16.23 0.79
N HIS A 443 -18.82 -17.00 -0.08
CA HIS A 443 -17.40 -17.32 0.11
C HIS A 443 -16.51 -16.07 0.01
N VAL A 444 -16.70 -15.26 -1.03
CA VAL A 444 -15.90 -14.05 -1.25
C VAL A 444 -16.08 -13.06 -0.10
N ILE A 445 -17.32 -12.80 0.34
CA ILE A 445 -17.62 -11.94 1.49
C ILE A 445 -16.98 -12.50 2.76
N ALA A 446 -17.15 -13.79 3.05
CA ALA A 446 -16.56 -14.41 4.24
C ALA A 446 -15.03 -14.26 4.29
N ILE A 447 -14.34 -14.37 3.15
CA ILE A 447 -12.89 -14.22 3.05
C ILE A 447 -12.46 -12.74 3.24
N HIS A 448 -13.26 -11.77 2.80
CA HIS A 448 -12.85 -10.36 2.68
C HIS A 448 -13.47 -9.41 3.70
N ARG A 449 -14.49 -9.82 4.47
CA ARG A 449 -15.15 -8.96 5.48
C ARG A 449 -14.18 -8.36 6.51
N GLY A 450 -13.13 -9.11 6.89
CA GLY A 450 -12.07 -8.64 7.79
C GLY A 450 -10.88 -7.94 7.10
N ARG A 451 -10.92 -7.75 5.77
CA ARG A 451 -9.80 -7.28 4.93
C ARG A 451 -10.10 -5.94 4.26
N GLN A 452 -10.61 -4.99 5.04
CA GLN A 452 -11.20 -3.75 4.52
C GLN A 452 -10.45 -2.46 4.91
N GLY A 453 -9.22 -2.60 5.41
CA GLY A 453 -8.38 -1.45 5.78
C GLY A 453 -8.45 -1.05 7.25
N SER A 454 -9.18 -1.78 8.10
CA SER A 454 -9.27 -1.52 9.54
C SER A 454 -7.90 -1.44 10.21
N PRO A 455 -7.76 -0.64 11.29
CA PRO A 455 -6.52 -0.52 12.04
C PRO A 455 -5.99 -1.87 12.53
N ARG A 456 -4.70 -2.09 12.26
CA ARG A 456 -3.91 -3.24 12.74
C ARG A 456 -2.44 -2.88 12.80
N ASN A 457 -1.71 -3.50 13.72
CA ASN A 457 -0.25 -3.38 13.78
C ASN A 457 0.40 -3.87 12.49
N ARG A 458 1.51 -3.24 12.13
CA ARG A 458 2.38 -3.69 11.05
C ARG A 458 2.89 -5.10 11.35
N LYS A 459 2.85 -5.97 10.35
CA LYS A 459 3.37 -7.33 10.51
C LYS A 459 4.89 -7.30 10.62
N GLY A 460 5.38 -7.88 11.70
CA GLY A 460 6.79 -8.17 11.86
C GLY A 460 7.28 -9.23 10.87
N PRO A 461 8.56 -9.60 10.96
CA PRO A 461 9.17 -10.55 10.05
C PRO A 461 8.62 -11.95 10.28
N THR A 462 8.64 -12.79 9.24
CA THR A 462 8.25 -14.19 9.36
C THR A 462 9.25 -14.94 10.26
N THR A 463 8.72 -15.72 11.21
CA THR A 463 9.52 -16.52 12.14
C THR A 463 10.36 -17.57 11.40
N GLY A 464 11.61 -17.78 11.83
CA GLY A 464 12.51 -18.81 11.25
C GLY A 464 13.29 -18.38 10.00
N ILE A 465 13.19 -17.12 9.57
CA ILE A 465 13.97 -16.59 8.43
C ILE A 465 15.35 -16.08 8.90
N LYS A 466 16.38 -16.28 8.07
CA LYS A 466 17.74 -15.77 8.30
C LYS A 466 17.73 -14.25 8.53
N PRO A 467 18.64 -13.68 9.37
CA PRO A 467 18.63 -12.26 9.74
C PRO A 467 18.58 -11.28 8.56
N MET A 468 19.22 -11.61 7.43
CA MET A 468 19.26 -10.75 6.24
C MET A 468 17.95 -10.73 5.43
N ASP A 469 17.19 -11.82 5.46
CA ASP A 469 15.88 -11.94 4.76
C ASP A 469 14.71 -11.54 5.66
N ARG A 470 14.97 -11.37 6.96
CA ARG A 470 14.02 -10.89 7.98
C ARG A 470 13.35 -9.59 7.53
N PHE A 471 14.14 -8.60 7.14
CA PHE A 471 13.64 -7.28 6.71
C PHE A 471 12.83 -7.31 5.40
N ARG A 472 13.05 -8.31 4.54
CA ARG A 472 12.26 -8.50 3.30
C ARG A 472 10.88 -9.07 3.56
N SER A 473 10.76 -9.86 4.63
CA SER A 473 9.50 -10.49 5.04
C SER A 473 8.61 -9.58 5.89
N GLU A 474 9.18 -8.49 6.42
CA GLU A 474 8.42 -7.48 7.15
C GLU A 474 7.45 -6.74 6.22
N GLU A 475 6.28 -6.41 6.77
CA GLU A 475 5.41 -5.48 6.09
C GLU A 475 6.08 -4.11 6.03
N ALA A 476 5.98 -3.44 4.88
CA ALA A 476 6.62 -2.14 4.70
C ALA A 476 5.86 -1.03 5.43
N PHE A 477 6.61 -0.05 5.95
CA PHE A 477 6.06 1.16 6.56
C PHE A 477 5.03 1.87 5.68
N TYR A 478 5.34 1.99 4.38
CA TYR A 478 4.51 2.65 3.38
C TYR A 478 3.17 1.97 3.10
N VAL A 479 2.98 0.72 3.54
CA VAL A 479 1.70 -0.01 3.45
C VAL A 479 0.86 0.18 4.70
N ASN A 480 1.52 0.23 5.86
CA ASN A 480 0.86 0.29 7.14
C ASN A 480 1.69 1.11 8.11
N SER A 481 1.37 2.39 8.23
CA SER A 481 2.09 3.37 9.03
C SER A 481 1.88 3.24 10.54
N LEU A 482 0.98 2.37 11.01
CA LEU A 482 0.72 2.10 12.42
C LEU A 482 1.81 1.17 13.02
N PRO A 483 2.34 1.43 14.23
CA PRO A 483 1.89 2.43 15.21
C PRO A 483 2.57 3.81 15.10
N ASP A 484 3.45 4.00 14.12
CA ASP A 484 4.35 5.16 14.06
C ASP A 484 3.61 6.47 13.76
N CYS A 485 2.77 6.49 12.71
CA CYS A 485 2.09 7.71 12.27
C CYS A 485 0.69 7.90 12.88
N LEU A 486 0.20 6.87 13.57
CA LEU A 486 -1.16 6.79 14.10
C LEU A 486 -1.12 6.26 15.54
N CYS A 487 -1.66 7.04 16.47
CA CYS A 487 -1.79 6.69 17.89
C CYS A 487 -3.26 6.54 18.26
N GLN A 488 -3.56 5.68 19.21
CA GLN A 488 -4.91 5.59 19.77
C GLN A 488 -5.13 6.80 20.69
N ARG A 489 -6.27 7.49 20.57
CA ARG A 489 -6.61 8.58 21.47
C ARG A 489 -6.65 8.04 22.90
N GLU A 490 -5.85 8.61 23.79
CA GLU A 490 -5.97 8.33 25.22
C GLU A 490 -7.35 8.83 25.67
N LEU A 491 -8.16 7.94 26.24
CA LEU A 491 -9.35 8.35 26.99
C LEU A 491 -8.83 9.06 28.24
N SER A 492 -8.83 10.40 28.22
CA SER A 492 -8.66 11.18 29.45
C SER A 492 -9.83 10.82 30.37
N TYR A 493 -9.61 9.91 31.31
CA TYR A 493 -10.44 9.85 32.50
C TYR A 493 -10.18 11.14 33.28
N THR A 494 -10.97 12.17 33.01
CA THR A 494 -11.10 13.30 33.92
C THR A 494 -11.71 12.76 35.20
N ASN A 495 -10.90 12.63 36.25
CA ASN A 495 -11.38 12.46 37.61
C ASN A 495 -12.06 13.76 38.05
N ASP A 496 -13.26 14.02 37.55
CA ASP A 496 -14.16 15.03 38.10
C ASP A 496 -14.97 14.41 39.23
N SER A 497 -14.37 14.38 40.43
CA SER A 497 -15.14 14.32 41.68
C SER A 497 -14.27 14.73 42.87
N HIS A 498 -13.88 16.00 42.90
CA HIS A 498 -13.71 16.74 44.17
C HIS A 498 -14.36 18.11 44.03
N ALA A 499 -15.68 18.13 44.26
CA ALA A 499 -16.43 19.31 44.72
C ALA A 499 -17.85 18.88 45.10
N ILE A 500 -18.03 18.30 46.30
CA ILE A 500 -19.28 18.42 47.07
C ILE A 500 -18.91 18.48 48.56
N ALA A 501 -19.36 19.57 49.19
CA ALA A 501 -19.37 19.94 50.61
C ALA A 501 -18.04 20.37 51.25
#